data_AF-A0A2I9DED9-F1
#
_entry.id   AF-A0A2I9DED9-F1
#
_cell.length_a   1.000
_cell.length_b   1.000
_cell.length_c   1.000
_cell.angle_alpha   90.00
_cell.angle_beta   90.00
_cell.angle_gamma   90.00
#
_symmetry.space_group_name_H-M   'P 1'
#
loop_
_entity.id
_entity.type
_entity.pdbx_description
1 polymer ?
#
loop_
_entity_poly.entity_id
_entity_poly.type
_entity_poly.pdbx_seq_one_letter_code
_entity_poly.pdbx_strand_id
1 'polypeptide(L)'
;MKNFTETVARAGRRRWLLGVVVLAGLGACGSPPDPAPVTPCEESGCPAPEPPPPCTVSDTCPPPTAEDPLKSGPRPPGNISRFPQSLYPAAAATAPAAGPALDEKGVLAQLTGYLDVEYPDDPQGKQAMLELFGAPRLRQKVANPTLRASLVAYTATARDLGVADFILNAKTESGEDKVQAVAFLKFSGSEDSAAARVRLTTRGQMYIDFNDVRRFEHFALSACSLFHEVLHQDAAVALMEEATLYLSGVACEIKVLARHPELAALGTQDARFLNARVAFLLNSRAPASGKIDIFAEQGKQLMPGSTVPSTQWWSHFTRYVYTMFAPEDRTPTPGNDLLQAYFPECDARQFDMTFLQCVNAHLPVTREEMLAAMNALELNLGK
;
A
#
# COMPACT_ATOMS: atom_id res chain seq x y z
N MET A 1 26.77 23.79 -13.55
CA MET A 1 28.16 23.30 -13.30
C MET A 1 28.54 23.56 -11.85
N LYS A 2 28.37 22.55 -10.99
CA LYS A 2 29.02 22.38 -9.69
C LYS A 2 29.36 20.89 -9.60
N ASN A 3 30.61 20.59 -9.25
CA ASN A 3 31.25 19.28 -9.42
C ASN A 3 30.60 18.19 -8.54
N PHE A 4 30.02 17.17 -9.18
CA PHE A 4 29.65 15.88 -8.59
C PHE A 4 30.55 14.80 -9.22
N THR A 5 31.80 14.75 -8.78
CA THR A 5 32.74 13.69 -9.17
C THR A 5 33.52 13.33 -7.93
N GLU A 6 32.96 12.44 -7.10
CA GLU A 6 33.69 11.52 -6.21
C GLU A 6 32.71 10.65 -5.38
N THR A 7 31.94 9.77 -6.03
CA THR A 7 31.33 8.60 -5.32
C THR A 7 31.06 7.42 -6.26
N VAL A 8 31.88 7.22 -7.30
CA VAL A 8 31.72 6.10 -8.25
C VAL A 8 32.97 5.21 -8.20
N ALA A 9 33.21 4.57 -7.06
CA ALA A 9 34.28 3.56 -6.94
C ALA A 9 33.99 2.42 -5.95
N ARG A 10 32.71 2.18 -5.59
CA ARG A 10 32.29 1.01 -4.79
C ARG A 10 31.08 0.27 -5.38
N ALA A 11 31.01 0.17 -6.70
CA ALA A 11 30.08 -0.75 -7.37
C ALA A 11 30.71 -2.16 -7.46
N GLY A 12 30.93 -2.80 -6.30
CA GLY A 12 31.44 -4.15 -6.20
C GLY A 12 30.45 -5.05 -5.49
N ARG A 13 29.63 -5.80 -6.25
CA ARG A 13 28.80 -6.94 -5.81
C ARG A 13 28.04 -6.73 -4.48
N ARG A 14 26.97 -5.93 -4.49
CA ARG A 14 25.97 -6.00 -3.41
C ARG A 14 24.88 -7.00 -3.82
N ARG A 15 24.75 -8.06 -3.03
CA ARG A 15 23.65 -9.03 -3.10
C ARG A 15 22.38 -8.32 -2.61
N TRP A 16 21.38 -8.20 -3.49
CA TRP A 16 20.04 -7.76 -3.12
C TRP A 16 19.36 -8.89 -2.33
N LEU A 17 19.19 -8.68 -1.02
CA LEU A 17 18.54 -9.63 -0.11
C LEU A 17 17.17 -9.08 0.27
N LEU A 18 16.19 -9.24 -0.62
CA LEU A 18 14.77 -8.97 -0.32
C LEU A 18 14.06 -10.31 -0.23
N GLY A 19 14.01 -10.95 0.94
CA GLY A 19 13.29 -12.22 1.10
C GLY A 19 12.48 -12.26 2.39
N VAL A 20 11.25 -12.79 2.30
CA VAL A 20 10.57 -13.33 3.49
C VAL A 20 10.30 -14.82 3.33
N VAL A 21 10.84 -15.50 4.32
CA VAL A 21 10.71 -16.88 4.71
C VAL A 21 9.26 -17.20 5.09
N VAL A 22 8.77 -18.33 4.57
CA VAL A 22 7.59 -19.04 5.09
C VAL A 22 7.87 -19.43 6.54
N LEU A 23 7.01 -18.99 7.47
CA LEU A 23 7.13 -19.22 8.92
C LEU A 23 7.22 -20.73 9.26
N ALA A 24 8.40 -21.17 9.72
CA ALA A 24 8.53 -22.33 10.60
C ALA A 24 8.74 -21.81 12.03
N GLY A 25 7.91 -22.32 12.96
CA GLY A 25 7.81 -21.81 14.32
C GLY A 25 9.04 -22.06 15.19
N LEU A 26 9.37 -21.07 16.00
CA LEU A 26 10.15 -21.14 17.25
C LEU A 26 9.48 -20.08 18.16
N GLY A 27 8.99 -20.38 19.36
CA GLY A 27 9.67 -21.09 20.44
C GLY A 27 10.08 -20.05 21.48
N ALA A 28 9.21 -19.87 22.49
CA ALA A 28 9.34 -19.16 23.76
C ALA A 28 10.53 -18.19 23.98
N CYS A 29 10.23 -16.91 24.20
CA CYS A 29 11.10 -15.97 24.91
C CYS A 29 10.30 -15.16 25.93
N GLY A 30 10.65 -15.34 27.21
CA GLY A 30 10.65 -14.36 28.32
C GLY A 30 9.37 -13.60 28.65
N SER A 31 8.80 -13.88 29.83
CA SER A 31 7.84 -12.99 30.49
C SER A 31 8.42 -11.58 30.64
N PRO A 32 7.61 -10.51 30.43
CA PRO A 32 8.04 -9.15 30.73
C PRO A 32 8.30 -8.99 32.25
N PRO A 33 9.23 -8.10 32.64
CA PRO A 33 9.47 -7.81 34.05
C PRO A 33 8.23 -7.18 34.70
N ASP A 34 8.03 -7.50 35.98
CA ASP A 34 6.94 -6.95 36.79
C ASP A 34 6.95 -5.41 36.74
N PRO A 35 5.78 -4.76 36.65
CA PRO A 35 5.68 -3.32 36.73
C PRO A 35 6.24 -2.83 38.06
N ALA A 36 6.99 -1.72 38.01
CA ALA A 36 7.53 -1.07 39.20
C ALA A 36 6.42 -0.76 40.22
N PRO A 37 6.69 -0.91 41.53
CA PRO A 37 5.71 -0.63 42.56
C PRO A 37 5.29 0.84 42.51
N VAL A 38 3.99 1.06 42.39
CA VAL A 38 3.38 2.39 42.47
C VAL A 38 3.53 2.89 43.91
N THR A 39 4.32 3.94 44.09
CA THR A 39 4.43 4.65 45.37
C THR A 39 3.06 5.24 45.73
N PRO A 40 2.48 4.95 46.90
CA PRO A 40 1.25 5.59 47.31
C PRO A 40 1.54 7.06 47.63
N CYS A 41 0.74 7.97 47.09
CA CYS A 41 0.73 9.35 47.53
C CYS A 41 0.17 9.38 48.96
N GLU A 42 1.05 9.65 49.94
CA GLU A 42 0.64 9.99 51.30
C GLU A 42 -0.03 11.38 51.32
N GLU A 43 -1.27 11.38 51.81
CA GLU A 43 -1.90 12.39 52.67
C GLU A 43 -1.43 13.85 52.54
N SER A 44 -2.08 14.62 51.68
CA SER A 44 -2.80 15.86 52.06
C SER A 44 -3.22 16.68 50.83
N GLY A 45 -4.53 16.73 50.56
CA GLY A 45 -5.14 17.90 49.90
C GLY A 45 -5.37 17.90 48.39
N CYS A 46 -5.38 16.75 47.69
CA CYS A 46 -6.02 16.72 46.36
C CYS A 46 -7.55 16.67 46.55
N PRO A 47 -8.32 17.65 46.04
CA PRO A 47 -9.77 17.51 46.01
C PRO A 47 -10.09 16.22 45.24
N ALA A 48 -10.93 15.37 45.82
CA ALA A 48 -11.43 14.19 45.12
C ALA A 48 -11.96 14.66 43.76
N PRO A 49 -11.57 14.02 42.64
CA PRO A 49 -12.17 14.35 41.35
C PRO A 49 -13.67 14.27 41.54
N GLU A 50 -14.37 15.38 41.26
CA GLU A 50 -15.82 15.41 41.31
C GLU A 50 -16.32 14.20 40.52
N PRO A 51 -17.18 13.36 41.12
CA PRO A 51 -17.77 12.27 40.38
C PRO A 51 -18.39 12.88 39.12
N PRO A 52 -18.14 12.30 37.93
CA PRO A 52 -18.74 12.81 36.72
C PRO A 52 -20.25 12.95 36.97
N PRO A 53 -20.87 14.06 36.57
CA PRO A 53 -22.28 14.29 36.81
C PRO A 53 -23.04 13.03 36.38
N PRO A 54 -23.94 12.48 37.22
CA PRO A 54 -24.68 11.30 36.85
C PRO A 54 -25.33 11.60 35.50
N CYS A 55 -25.05 10.77 34.50
CA CYS A 55 -25.73 10.85 33.21
C CYS A 55 -27.23 10.78 33.52
N THR A 56 -27.90 11.93 33.50
CA THR A 56 -29.34 11.96 33.50
C THR A 56 -29.74 11.23 32.24
N VAL A 57 -30.49 10.14 32.42
CA VAL A 57 -31.13 9.37 31.35
C VAL A 57 -32.15 10.28 30.69
N SER A 58 -31.65 11.20 29.88
CA SER A 58 -32.39 11.90 28.85
C SER A 58 -32.16 11.06 27.60
N ASP A 59 -33.21 10.33 27.20
CA ASP A 59 -33.31 9.34 26.12
C ASP A 59 -32.99 9.86 24.70
N THR A 60 -31.90 10.60 24.52
CA THR A 60 -31.46 11.03 23.19
C THR A 60 -29.94 11.06 23.10
N CYS A 61 -29.30 9.88 23.17
CA CYS A 61 -28.06 9.74 22.42
C CYS A 61 -28.41 10.03 20.95
N PRO A 62 -27.73 10.98 20.27
CA PRO A 62 -27.98 11.20 18.86
C PRO A 62 -27.82 9.87 18.12
N PRO A 63 -28.68 9.59 17.11
CA PRO A 63 -28.58 8.36 16.36
C PRO A 63 -27.18 8.24 15.76
N PRO A 64 -26.61 7.03 15.70
CA PRO A 64 -25.26 6.86 15.20
C PRO A 64 -25.16 7.42 13.78
N THR A 65 -24.09 8.19 13.54
CA THR A 65 -23.84 8.73 12.20
C THR A 65 -23.25 7.65 11.31
N ALA A 66 -23.39 7.78 9.99
CA ALA A 66 -22.75 6.88 9.03
C ALA A 66 -21.21 6.81 9.19
N GLU A 67 -20.61 7.78 9.90
CA GLU A 67 -19.17 7.86 10.19
C GLU A 67 -18.75 7.18 11.49
N ASP A 68 -19.69 6.78 12.35
CA ASP A 68 -19.38 6.15 13.64
C ASP A 68 -18.54 4.87 13.52
N PRO A 69 -18.71 4.03 12.47
CA PRO A 69 -17.82 2.90 12.24
C PRO A 69 -16.35 3.29 12.01
N LEU A 70 -16.06 4.49 11.54
CA LEU A 70 -14.67 4.95 11.30
C LEU A 70 -13.99 5.44 12.58
N LYS A 71 -14.76 5.99 13.55
CA LYS A 71 -14.23 6.50 14.83
C LYS A 71 -14.03 5.40 15.87
N SER A 72 -14.69 4.26 15.69
CA SER A 72 -14.42 3.07 16.49
C SER A 72 -13.06 2.43 16.15
N GLY A 73 -12.47 1.74 17.13
CA GLY A 73 -11.16 1.09 16.97
C GLY A 73 -11.11 -0.03 15.91
N PRO A 74 -10.00 -0.79 15.87
CA PRO A 74 -9.78 -1.84 14.89
C PRO A 74 -10.95 -2.82 14.78
N ARG A 75 -11.33 -3.16 13.53
CA ARG A 75 -12.45 -4.06 13.24
C ARG A 75 -11.95 -5.45 12.84
N PRO A 76 -12.42 -6.53 13.50
CA PRO A 76 -12.12 -7.89 13.07
C PRO A 76 -12.77 -8.17 11.71
N PRO A 77 -12.20 -9.07 10.89
CA PRO A 77 -12.88 -9.56 9.71
C PRO A 77 -14.07 -10.45 10.10
N GLY A 78 -15.20 -10.28 9.41
CA GLY A 78 -16.32 -11.22 9.41
C GLY A 78 -16.01 -12.50 8.65
N ASN A 79 -15.06 -12.44 7.71
CA ASN A 79 -14.61 -13.58 6.91
C ASN A 79 -13.09 -13.63 6.79
N ILE A 80 -12.46 -14.47 7.61
CA ILE A 80 -11.00 -14.63 7.63
C ILE A 80 -10.43 -15.20 6.31
N SER A 81 -11.26 -15.81 5.45
CA SER A 81 -10.80 -16.35 4.17
C SER A 81 -10.52 -15.28 3.11
N ARG A 82 -10.82 -13.99 3.41
CA ARG A 82 -10.36 -12.82 2.64
C ARG A 82 -8.89 -12.50 2.89
N PHE A 83 -8.26 -13.11 3.90
CA PHE A 83 -6.91 -12.78 4.36
C PHE A 83 -5.95 -13.97 4.22
N PRO A 84 -4.63 -13.74 4.18
CA PRO A 84 -3.66 -14.81 4.04
C PRO A 84 -3.57 -15.65 5.33
N GLN A 85 -3.26 -16.93 5.16
CA GLN A 85 -3.13 -17.88 6.29
C GLN A 85 -2.04 -17.47 7.28
N SER A 86 -1.02 -16.72 6.83
CA SER A 86 0.03 -16.18 7.69
C SER A 86 -0.49 -15.21 8.76
N LEU A 87 -1.59 -14.50 8.50
CA LEU A 87 -2.27 -13.63 9.46
C LEU A 87 -3.32 -14.40 10.27
N TYR A 88 -4.10 -15.23 9.60
CA TYR A 88 -5.17 -16.01 10.21
C TYR A 88 -4.95 -17.50 9.92
N PRO A 89 -4.35 -18.27 10.84
CA PRO A 89 -3.98 -19.67 10.59
C PRO A 89 -5.16 -20.58 10.19
N ALA A 90 -6.37 -20.23 10.62
CA ALA A 90 -7.62 -20.92 10.27
C ALA A 90 -8.19 -20.53 8.89
N ALA A 91 -7.61 -19.54 8.21
CA ALA A 91 -7.99 -19.22 6.83
C ALA A 91 -7.52 -20.31 5.87
N ALA A 92 -8.24 -20.49 4.76
CA ALA A 92 -7.84 -21.42 3.72
C ALA A 92 -6.44 -21.08 3.17
N ALA A 93 -5.67 -22.07 2.75
CA ALA A 93 -4.42 -21.82 2.04
C ALA A 93 -4.66 -20.95 0.79
N THR A 94 -3.70 -20.08 0.49
CA THR A 94 -3.68 -19.28 -0.73
C THR A 94 -2.79 -19.93 -1.78
N ALA A 95 -3.13 -19.75 -3.05
CA ALA A 95 -2.25 -20.01 -4.17
C ALA A 95 -2.27 -18.79 -5.11
N PRO A 96 -1.18 -18.52 -5.86
CA PRO A 96 -1.24 -17.58 -6.97
C PRO A 96 -2.37 -17.94 -7.93
N ALA A 97 -2.92 -16.93 -8.61
CA ALA A 97 -3.81 -17.21 -9.74
C ALA A 97 -3.14 -18.16 -10.74
N ALA A 98 -3.93 -19.09 -11.27
CA ALA A 98 -3.48 -20.06 -12.25
C ALA A 98 -4.50 -20.16 -13.38
N GLY A 99 -4.05 -20.65 -14.54
CA GLY A 99 -4.86 -20.77 -15.74
C GLY A 99 -4.10 -20.32 -16.98
N PRO A 100 -4.72 -20.37 -18.16
CA PRO A 100 -4.15 -19.75 -19.34
C PRO A 100 -4.07 -18.23 -19.14
N ALA A 101 -2.96 -17.61 -19.56
CA ALA A 101 -2.89 -16.16 -19.62
C ALA A 101 -3.95 -15.66 -20.61
N LEU A 102 -4.65 -14.59 -20.24
CA LEU A 102 -5.58 -13.93 -21.15
C LEU A 102 -4.80 -13.36 -22.34
N ASP A 103 -5.34 -13.53 -23.54
CA ASP A 103 -4.85 -12.83 -24.71
C ASP A 103 -5.26 -11.35 -24.66
N GLU A 104 -4.77 -10.54 -25.60
CA GLU A 104 -5.07 -9.10 -25.63
C GLU A 104 -6.57 -8.81 -25.72
N LYS A 105 -7.36 -9.68 -26.38
CA LYS A 105 -8.81 -9.54 -26.48
C LYS A 105 -9.50 -9.80 -25.14
N GLY A 106 -9.10 -10.86 -24.43
CA GLY A 106 -9.62 -11.20 -23.11
C GLY A 106 -9.30 -10.11 -22.07
N VAL A 107 -8.07 -9.59 -22.08
CA VAL A 107 -7.69 -8.47 -21.21
C VAL A 107 -8.48 -7.22 -21.56
N LEU A 108 -8.65 -6.89 -22.85
CA LEU A 108 -9.43 -5.72 -23.27
C LEU A 108 -10.91 -5.82 -22.84
N ALA A 109 -11.51 -7.01 -22.92
CA ALA A 109 -12.89 -7.21 -22.45
C ALA A 109 -13.01 -6.98 -20.94
N GLN A 110 -12.06 -7.51 -20.15
CA GLN A 110 -12.01 -7.30 -18.71
C GLN A 110 -11.79 -5.82 -18.36
N LEU A 111 -10.87 -5.14 -19.07
CA LEU A 111 -10.61 -3.71 -18.92
C LEU A 111 -11.83 -2.87 -19.28
N THR A 112 -12.58 -3.25 -20.32
CA THR A 112 -13.80 -2.54 -20.72
C THR A 112 -14.84 -2.56 -19.60
N GLY A 113 -15.07 -3.73 -19.00
CA GLY A 113 -15.99 -3.86 -17.86
C GLY A 113 -15.51 -3.10 -16.61
N TYR A 114 -14.21 -3.09 -16.35
CA TYR A 114 -13.62 -2.26 -15.30
C TYR A 114 -13.87 -0.76 -15.55
N LEU A 115 -13.68 -0.30 -16.78
CA LEU A 115 -13.90 1.10 -17.15
C LEU A 115 -15.38 1.50 -17.16
N ASP A 116 -16.31 0.57 -17.32
CA ASP A 116 -17.75 0.84 -17.16
C ASP A 116 -18.11 1.27 -15.73
N VAL A 117 -17.41 0.72 -14.73
CA VAL A 117 -17.56 1.13 -13.33
C VAL A 117 -16.85 2.46 -13.06
N GLU A 118 -15.65 2.64 -13.63
CA GLU A 118 -14.90 3.87 -13.41
C GLU A 118 -15.50 5.08 -14.14
N TYR A 119 -16.17 4.90 -15.28
CA TYR A 119 -16.71 5.99 -16.11
C TYR A 119 -18.19 5.75 -16.50
N PRO A 120 -19.12 5.62 -15.54
CA PRO A 120 -20.50 5.24 -15.81
C PRO A 120 -21.22 6.26 -16.71
N ASP A 121 -20.90 7.54 -16.55
CA ASP A 121 -21.52 8.67 -17.26
C ASP A 121 -20.52 9.45 -18.12
N ASP A 122 -19.34 8.90 -18.39
CA ASP A 122 -18.26 9.56 -19.14
C ASP A 122 -17.70 8.65 -20.25
N PRO A 123 -18.43 8.51 -21.37
CA PRO A 123 -17.99 7.70 -22.48
C PRO A 123 -16.69 8.22 -23.12
N GLN A 124 -16.38 9.51 -23.01
CA GLN A 124 -15.16 10.10 -23.55
C GLN A 124 -13.94 9.70 -22.71
N GLY A 125 -14.03 9.79 -21.38
CA GLY A 125 -13.00 9.31 -20.47
C GLY A 125 -12.74 7.81 -20.62
N LYS A 126 -13.80 7.00 -20.74
CA LYS A 126 -13.68 5.57 -21.06
C LYS A 126 -12.92 5.35 -22.36
N GLN A 127 -13.30 6.05 -23.43
CA GLN A 127 -12.67 5.91 -24.74
C GLN A 127 -11.18 6.33 -24.70
N ALA A 128 -10.84 7.41 -24.00
CA ALA A 128 -9.46 7.85 -23.82
C ALA A 128 -8.59 6.79 -23.11
N MET A 129 -9.15 6.08 -22.13
CA MET A 129 -8.46 4.97 -21.45
C MET A 129 -8.23 3.76 -22.35
N LEU A 130 -9.21 3.42 -23.20
CA LEU A 130 -9.07 2.37 -24.21
C LEU A 130 -8.04 2.74 -25.29
N GLU A 131 -7.99 4.01 -25.67
CA GLU A 131 -6.97 4.54 -26.58
C GLU A 131 -5.57 4.48 -25.95
N LEU A 132 -5.43 4.83 -24.67
CA LEU A 132 -4.19 4.68 -23.93
C LEU A 132 -3.72 3.22 -23.93
N PHE A 133 -4.61 2.25 -23.64
CA PHE A 133 -4.31 0.82 -23.69
C PHE A 133 -3.73 0.38 -25.06
N GLY A 134 -4.30 0.93 -26.14
CA GLY A 134 -3.91 0.64 -27.52
C GLY A 134 -2.73 1.46 -28.05
N ALA A 135 -2.27 2.48 -27.31
CA ALA A 135 -1.28 3.44 -27.81
C ALA A 135 0.02 2.75 -28.24
N PRO A 136 0.52 2.99 -29.48
CA PRO A 136 1.71 2.29 -30.00
C PRO A 136 2.95 2.40 -29.10
N ARG A 137 3.20 3.58 -28.54
CA ARG A 137 4.33 3.82 -27.63
C ARG A 137 4.17 3.07 -26.30
N LEU A 138 2.94 2.96 -25.79
CA LEU A 138 2.67 2.15 -24.61
C LEU A 138 2.91 0.67 -24.90
N ARG A 139 2.42 0.16 -26.03
CA ARG A 139 2.65 -1.23 -26.48
C ARG A 139 4.13 -1.56 -26.62
N GLN A 140 4.95 -0.59 -27.04
CA GLN A 140 6.39 -0.76 -27.16
C GLN A 140 7.06 -0.91 -25.79
N LYS A 141 6.69 -0.08 -24.80
CA LYS A 141 7.28 -0.10 -23.46
C LYS A 141 6.69 -1.19 -22.56
N VAL A 142 5.42 -1.53 -22.76
CA VAL A 142 4.65 -2.47 -21.94
C VAL A 142 3.99 -3.46 -22.91
N ALA A 143 4.76 -4.44 -23.37
CA ALA A 143 4.27 -5.38 -24.38
C ALA A 143 3.11 -6.26 -23.86
N ASN A 144 3.19 -6.67 -22.59
CA ASN A 144 2.20 -7.54 -21.96
C ASN A 144 0.85 -6.80 -21.78
N PRO A 145 -0.27 -7.34 -22.29
CA PRO A 145 -1.56 -6.67 -22.20
C PRO A 145 -2.07 -6.54 -20.76
N THR A 146 -1.84 -7.51 -19.88
CA THR A 146 -2.24 -7.44 -18.47
C THR A 146 -1.58 -6.24 -17.77
N LEU A 147 -0.28 -6.03 -17.94
CA LEU A 147 0.43 -4.88 -17.35
C LEU A 147 0.00 -3.53 -17.97
N ARG A 148 -0.33 -3.51 -19.27
CA ARG A 148 -0.95 -2.32 -19.88
C ARG A 148 -2.30 -2.01 -19.24
N ALA A 149 -3.14 -3.02 -19.04
CA ALA A 149 -4.41 -2.85 -18.36
C ALA A 149 -4.22 -2.41 -16.90
N SER A 150 -3.18 -2.89 -16.19
CA SER A 150 -2.84 -2.40 -14.85
C SER A 150 -2.54 -0.90 -14.82
N LEU A 151 -1.77 -0.39 -15.80
CA LEU A 151 -1.51 1.05 -15.91
C LEU A 151 -2.79 1.85 -16.17
N VAL A 152 -3.61 1.37 -17.10
CA VAL A 152 -4.88 2.03 -17.42
C VAL A 152 -5.84 2.00 -16.24
N ALA A 153 -5.88 0.89 -15.50
CA ALA A 153 -6.68 0.75 -14.28
C ALA A 153 -6.26 1.72 -13.18
N TYR A 154 -4.96 1.88 -12.95
CA TYR A 154 -4.44 2.90 -12.05
C TYR A 154 -4.88 4.30 -12.53
N THR A 155 -4.61 4.62 -13.79
CA THR A 155 -4.93 5.92 -14.40
C THR A 155 -6.41 6.26 -14.25
N ALA A 156 -7.28 5.29 -14.52
CA ALA A 156 -8.72 5.42 -14.36
C ALA A 156 -9.13 5.63 -12.90
N THR A 157 -8.62 4.80 -11.98
CA THR A 157 -8.99 4.86 -10.55
C THR A 157 -8.52 6.15 -9.89
N ALA A 158 -7.27 6.53 -10.15
CA ALA A 158 -6.65 7.72 -9.56
C ALA A 158 -7.05 9.02 -10.28
N ARG A 159 -7.63 8.93 -11.49
CA ARG A 159 -7.89 10.07 -12.39
C ARG A 159 -6.62 10.88 -12.67
N ASP A 160 -5.55 10.14 -12.91
CA ASP A 160 -4.21 10.69 -12.96
C ASP A 160 -3.40 10.07 -14.11
N LEU A 161 -3.01 10.93 -15.05
CA LEU A 161 -2.19 10.56 -16.20
C LEU A 161 -0.68 10.61 -15.91
N GLY A 162 -0.25 11.12 -14.75
CA GLY A 162 1.15 11.35 -14.41
C GLY A 162 2.01 10.08 -14.49
N VAL A 163 1.52 8.95 -14.00
CA VAL A 163 2.24 7.65 -14.11
C VAL A 163 2.36 7.21 -15.56
N ALA A 164 1.28 7.32 -16.34
CA ALA A 164 1.29 6.94 -17.74
C ALA A 164 2.21 7.86 -18.57
N ASP A 165 2.15 9.16 -18.31
CA ASP A 165 3.03 10.15 -18.92
C ASP A 165 4.50 9.90 -18.56
N PHE A 166 4.80 9.61 -17.28
CA PHE A 166 6.15 9.27 -16.86
C PHE A 166 6.68 8.04 -17.59
N ILE A 167 5.92 6.94 -17.64
CA ILE A 167 6.32 5.73 -18.37
C ILE A 167 6.57 6.04 -19.85
N LEU A 168 5.71 6.84 -20.47
CA LEU A 168 5.78 7.11 -21.90
C LEU A 168 6.88 8.11 -22.26
N ASN A 169 7.04 9.17 -21.47
CA ASN A 169 7.69 10.40 -21.90
C ASN A 169 8.87 10.84 -21.03
N ALA A 170 9.01 10.33 -19.80
CA ALA A 170 10.11 10.72 -18.93
C ALA A 170 11.46 10.43 -19.58
N LYS A 171 12.42 11.33 -19.32
CA LYS A 171 13.78 11.28 -19.86
C LYS A 171 14.82 11.22 -18.76
N THR A 172 15.95 10.59 -19.04
CA THR A 172 17.17 10.74 -18.24
C THR A 172 17.78 12.12 -18.45
N GLU A 173 18.76 12.51 -17.64
CA GLU A 173 19.54 13.74 -17.86
C GLU A 173 20.24 13.76 -19.23
N SER A 174 20.56 12.59 -19.79
CA SER A 174 21.12 12.43 -21.14
C SER A 174 20.09 12.55 -22.28
N GLY A 175 18.80 12.73 -21.97
CA GLY A 175 17.72 12.81 -22.95
C GLY A 175 17.24 11.45 -23.50
N GLU A 176 17.75 10.34 -22.97
CA GLU A 176 17.28 8.99 -23.29
C GLU A 176 15.95 8.71 -22.57
N ASP A 177 15.14 7.77 -23.06
CA ASP A 177 13.91 7.37 -22.37
C ASP A 177 14.24 6.85 -20.95
N LYS A 178 13.59 7.41 -19.93
CA LYS A 178 13.78 7.02 -18.53
C LYS A 178 13.27 5.58 -18.34
N VAL A 179 12.02 5.29 -18.68
CA VAL A 179 11.47 3.92 -18.57
C VAL A 179 11.71 3.17 -19.87
N GLN A 180 12.41 2.04 -19.80
CA GLN A 180 12.75 1.20 -20.96
C GLN A 180 11.71 0.11 -21.20
N ALA A 181 11.31 -0.58 -20.13
CA ALA A 181 10.28 -1.62 -20.22
C ALA A 181 9.54 -1.82 -18.90
N VAL A 182 8.29 -2.26 -19.00
CA VAL A 182 7.50 -2.84 -17.91
C VAL A 182 7.10 -4.26 -18.31
N ALA A 183 7.54 -5.27 -17.56
CA ALA A 183 7.41 -6.67 -17.96
C ALA A 183 7.27 -7.63 -16.78
N PHE A 184 6.69 -8.81 -17.03
CA PHE A 184 6.82 -9.93 -16.11
C PHE A 184 8.19 -10.58 -16.28
N LEU A 185 8.88 -10.83 -15.17
CA LEU A 185 10.12 -11.59 -15.12
C LEU A 185 10.06 -12.61 -13.99
N LYS A 186 10.72 -13.75 -14.22
CA LYS A 186 10.90 -14.75 -13.18
C LYS A 186 11.88 -14.21 -12.14
N PHE A 187 11.41 -14.05 -10.91
CA PHE A 187 12.27 -13.75 -9.78
C PHE A 187 12.91 -15.05 -9.27
N SER A 188 14.03 -14.91 -8.55
CA SER A 188 14.74 -16.07 -7.98
C SER A 188 15.38 -15.71 -6.64
N GLY A 189 15.36 -16.64 -5.70
CA GLY A 189 16.12 -16.54 -4.47
C GLY A 189 15.39 -15.73 -3.41
N SER A 190 16.03 -14.71 -2.86
CA SER A 190 15.39 -13.82 -1.90
C SER A 190 14.12 -13.19 -2.51
N GLU A 191 14.24 -12.69 -3.74
CA GLU A 191 13.23 -11.84 -4.39
C GLU A 191 11.93 -12.57 -4.80
N ASP A 192 11.83 -13.89 -4.60
CA ASP A 192 10.65 -14.69 -5.01
C ASP A 192 9.33 -14.18 -4.41
N SER A 193 9.42 -13.43 -3.30
CA SER A 193 8.27 -12.87 -2.59
C SER A 193 7.85 -11.46 -3.05
N ALA A 194 8.72 -10.73 -3.75
CA ALA A 194 8.42 -9.37 -4.20
C ALA A 194 7.32 -9.38 -5.27
N ALA A 195 6.45 -8.36 -5.25
CA ALA A 195 5.41 -8.17 -6.25
C ALA A 195 5.97 -7.66 -7.57
N ALA A 196 6.81 -6.63 -7.43
CA ALA A 196 7.52 -5.98 -8.50
C ALA A 196 8.85 -5.42 -7.94
N ARG A 197 9.66 -4.88 -8.83
CA ARG A 197 10.88 -4.13 -8.50
C ARG A 197 11.22 -3.15 -9.62
N VAL A 198 11.98 -2.12 -9.27
CA VAL A 198 12.74 -1.32 -10.24
C VAL A 198 14.18 -1.79 -10.34
N ARG A 199 14.69 -1.88 -11.58
CA ARG A 199 16.12 -1.97 -11.86
C ARG A 199 16.57 -0.73 -12.62
N LEU A 200 17.63 -0.09 -12.11
CA LEU A 200 18.29 1.02 -12.81
C LEU A 200 19.52 0.57 -13.58
N THR A 201 19.70 1.12 -14.77
CA THR A 201 20.99 1.08 -15.48
C THR A 201 21.94 2.13 -14.93
N THR A 202 23.23 2.02 -15.25
CA THR A 202 24.22 3.05 -14.91
C THR A 202 23.96 4.39 -15.60
N ARG A 203 23.07 4.44 -16.60
CA ARG A 203 22.61 5.67 -17.26
C ARG A 203 21.31 6.21 -16.65
N GLY A 204 20.86 5.64 -15.55
CA GLY A 204 19.63 6.06 -14.84
C GLY A 204 18.34 5.63 -15.53
N GLN A 205 18.38 4.71 -16.50
CA GLN A 205 17.19 4.16 -17.14
C GLN A 205 16.56 3.07 -16.26
N MET A 206 15.23 3.01 -16.24
CA MET A 206 14.40 2.15 -15.41
C MET A 206 13.85 0.96 -16.20
N TYR A 207 13.89 -0.21 -15.58
CA TYR A 207 13.07 -1.36 -15.92
C TYR A 207 12.17 -1.66 -14.72
N ILE A 208 10.87 -1.77 -14.95
CA ILE A 208 9.90 -2.12 -13.92
C ILE A 208 9.50 -3.57 -14.16
N ASP A 209 9.98 -4.46 -13.30
CA ASP A 209 9.73 -5.88 -13.44
C ASP A 209 8.66 -6.31 -12.45
N PHE A 210 7.65 -7.04 -12.91
CA PHE A 210 6.68 -7.73 -12.08
C PHE A 210 7.05 -9.21 -11.95
N ASN A 211 6.78 -9.81 -10.79
CA ASN A 211 7.04 -11.22 -10.58
C ASN A 211 6.12 -12.07 -11.47
N ASP A 212 6.71 -12.93 -12.30
CA ASP A 212 5.99 -13.77 -13.28
C ASP A 212 4.96 -14.71 -12.65
N VAL A 213 5.06 -15.03 -11.35
CA VAL A 213 4.03 -15.80 -10.62
C VAL A 213 2.68 -15.10 -10.57
N ARG A 214 2.65 -13.78 -10.79
CA ARG A 214 1.45 -12.92 -10.75
C ARG A 214 0.84 -12.68 -12.13
N ARG A 215 1.41 -13.24 -13.20
CA ARG A 215 0.97 -12.97 -14.58
C ARG A 215 -0.47 -13.38 -14.91
N PHE A 216 -1.06 -14.22 -14.06
CA PHE A 216 -2.43 -14.72 -14.19
C PHE A 216 -3.41 -13.99 -13.26
N GLU A 217 -2.94 -13.06 -12.44
CA GLU A 217 -3.78 -12.27 -11.55
C GLU A 217 -4.63 -11.27 -12.34
N HIS A 218 -5.71 -10.81 -11.73
CA HIS A 218 -6.51 -9.71 -12.27
C HIS A 218 -5.64 -8.45 -12.37
N PHE A 219 -5.60 -7.78 -13.53
CA PHE A 219 -4.68 -6.65 -13.78
C PHE A 219 -4.78 -5.54 -12.72
N ALA A 220 -5.99 -5.29 -12.21
CA ALA A 220 -6.25 -4.25 -11.21
C ALA A 220 -5.50 -4.49 -9.88
N LEU A 221 -5.17 -5.75 -9.53
CA LEU A 221 -4.40 -6.06 -8.33
C LEU A 221 -2.93 -5.59 -8.42
N SER A 222 -2.42 -5.39 -9.64
CA SER A 222 -1.06 -4.87 -9.88
C SER A 222 -1.02 -3.37 -10.16
N ALA A 223 -2.18 -2.71 -10.29
CA ALA A 223 -2.27 -1.29 -10.65
C ALA A 223 -1.54 -0.38 -9.66
N CYS A 224 -1.80 -0.54 -8.37
CA CYS A 224 -1.18 0.28 -7.33
C CYS A 224 0.29 -0.10 -7.07
N SER A 225 0.69 -1.35 -7.33
CA SER A 225 2.11 -1.73 -7.35
C SER A 225 2.86 -1.05 -8.50
N LEU A 226 2.26 -0.89 -9.68
CA LEU A 226 2.91 -0.17 -10.78
C LEU A 226 3.18 1.29 -10.41
N PHE A 227 2.20 1.93 -9.78
CA PHE A 227 2.37 3.28 -9.24
C PHE A 227 3.50 3.35 -8.21
N HIS A 228 3.53 2.41 -7.24
CA HIS A 228 4.61 2.30 -6.27
C HIS A 228 5.98 2.23 -6.96
N GLU A 229 6.17 1.31 -7.91
CA GLU A 229 7.46 1.13 -8.57
C GLU A 229 7.88 2.36 -9.40
N VAL A 230 6.94 3.05 -10.05
CA VAL A 230 7.26 4.26 -10.82
C VAL A 230 7.87 5.37 -9.95
N LEU A 231 7.58 5.37 -8.66
CA LEU A 231 8.10 6.36 -7.72
C LEU A 231 9.52 6.04 -7.21
N HIS A 232 10.02 4.82 -7.41
CA HIS A 232 11.43 4.49 -7.20
C HIS A 232 12.28 4.98 -8.38
N GLN A 233 12.81 6.20 -8.30
CA GLN A 233 13.53 6.82 -9.42
C GLN A 233 15.07 6.80 -9.29
N ASP A 234 15.58 6.37 -8.14
CA ASP A 234 17.01 6.23 -7.86
C ASP A 234 17.39 4.78 -7.48
N ALA A 235 18.69 4.55 -7.25
CA ALA A 235 19.22 3.20 -7.08
C ALA A 235 19.13 2.69 -5.63
N ALA A 236 18.85 3.57 -4.66
CA ALA A 236 18.84 3.24 -3.25
C ALA A 236 17.38 3.19 -2.78
N VAL A 237 16.84 1.99 -2.59
CA VAL A 237 15.57 1.87 -1.88
C VAL A 237 15.87 2.03 -0.39
N ALA A 238 15.31 3.06 0.24
CA ALA A 238 15.44 3.26 1.68
C ALA A 238 14.11 3.04 2.41
N LEU A 239 14.20 2.81 3.72
CA LEU A 239 13.05 2.53 4.58
C LEU A 239 11.96 3.62 4.52
N MET A 240 12.35 4.91 4.57
CA MET A 240 11.38 6.03 4.56
C MET A 240 10.70 6.19 3.21
N GLU A 241 11.46 5.95 2.14
CA GLU A 241 10.93 5.92 0.78
C GLU A 241 9.91 4.80 0.65
N GLU A 242 10.31 3.57 0.95
CA GLU A 242 9.43 2.40 0.88
C GLU A 242 8.17 2.61 1.73
N ALA A 243 8.28 3.17 2.94
CA ALA A 243 7.12 3.50 3.77
C ALA A 243 6.14 4.46 3.09
N THR A 244 6.68 5.52 2.48
CA THR A 244 5.87 6.57 1.84
C THR A 244 5.21 6.06 0.57
N LEU A 245 5.96 5.32 -0.24
CA LEU A 245 5.44 4.72 -1.48
C LEU A 245 4.41 3.64 -1.17
N TYR A 246 4.68 2.80 -0.17
CA TYR A 246 3.76 1.76 0.28
C TYR A 246 2.46 2.37 0.80
N LEU A 247 2.53 3.43 1.61
CA LEU A 247 1.35 4.13 2.10
C LEU A 247 0.50 4.69 0.94
N SER A 248 1.15 5.30 -0.05
CA SER A 248 0.50 5.84 -1.24
C SER A 248 -0.12 4.72 -2.10
N GLY A 249 0.57 3.60 -2.25
CA GLY A 249 0.08 2.40 -2.92
C GLY A 249 -1.15 1.80 -2.25
N VAL A 250 -1.15 1.66 -0.92
CA VAL A 250 -2.31 1.13 -0.17
C VAL A 250 -3.50 2.12 -0.21
N ALA A 251 -3.25 3.43 -0.25
CA ALA A 251 -4.31 4.42 -0.48
C ALA A 251 -4.98 4.24 -1.87
N CYS A 252 -4.20 3.94 -2.91
CA CYS A 252 -4.73 3.53 -4.20
C CYS A 252 -5.55 2.23 -4.10
N GLU A 253 -5.09 1.25 -3.33
CA GLU A 253 -5.79 -0.05 -3.16
C GLU A 253 -7.14 0.11 -2.45
N ILE A 254 -7.26 1.04 -1.50
CA ILE A 254 -8.55 1.40 -0.89
C ILE A 254 -9.54 1.86 -1.97
N LYS A 255 -9.13 2.75 -2.88
CA LYS A 255 -9.99 3.23 -3.97
C LYS A 255 -10.41 2.12 -4.92
N VAL A 256 -9.47 1.24 -5.27
CA VAL A 256 -9.75 0.06 -6.11
C VAL A 256 -10.81 -0.80 -5.45
N LEU A 257 -10.66 -1.17 -4.17
CA LEU A 257 -11.65 -2.01 -3.47
C LEU A 257 -12.97 -1.31 -3.20
N ALA A 258 -12.96 0.01 -3.03
CA ALA A 258 -14.18 0.79 -2.85
C ALA A 258 -15.09 0.74 -4.09
N ARG A 259 -14.51 0.64 -5.29
CA ARG A 259 -15.24 0.65 -6.57
C ARG A 259 -15.41 -0.74 -7.19
N HIS A 260 -14.46 -1.64 -6.94
CA HIS A 260 -14.41 -3.02 -7.47
C HIS A 260 -14.33 -4.03 -6.31
N PRO A 261 -15.38 -4.14 -5.48
CA PRO A 261 -15.34 -4.94 -4.26
C PRO A 261 -15.17 -6.45 -4.53
N GLU A 262 -15.53 -6.93 -5.73
CA GLU A 262 -15.33 -8.31 -6.14
C GLU A 262 -13.87 -8.73 -6.20
N LEU A 263 -12.93 -7.77 -6.34
CA LEU A 263 -11.49 -8.04 -6.32
C LEU A 263 -11.01 -8.58 -4.96
N ALA A 264 -11.61 -8.11 -3.86
CA ALA A 264 -11.32 -8.64 -2.53
C ALA A 264 -11.74 -10.12 -2.41
N ALA A 265 -12.63 -10.58 -3.30
CA ALA A 265 -13.22 -11.89 -3.25
C ALA A 265 -12.56 -12.96 -4.12
N LEU A 266 -11.57 -12.60 -4.94
CA LEU A 266 -10.91 -13.50 -5.90
C LEU A 266 -10.21 -14.71 -5.23
N GLY A 267 -9.88 -14.60 -3.95
CA GLY A 267 -9.33 -15.71 -3.17
C GLY A 267 -7.89 -16.11 -3.53
N THR A 268 -7.27 -15.43 -4.50
CA THR A 268 -5.88 -15.59 -4.92
C THR A 268 -4.92 -15.05 -3.87
N GLN A 269 -3.65 -15.47 -3.96
CA GLN A 269 -2.60 -14.98 -3.08
C GLN A 269 -2.52 -13.45 -3.09
N ASP A 270 -2.50 -12.82 -4.25
CA ASP A 270 -2.36 -11.37 -4.38
C ASP A 270 -3.57 -10.61 -3.84
N ALA A 271 -4.79 -11.07 -4.13
CA ALA A 271 -6.00 -10.47 -3.59
C ALA A 271 -5.98 -10.47 -2.07
N ARG A 272 -5.59 -11.59 -1.43
CA ARG A 272 -5.54 -11.67 0.03
C ARG A 272 -4.40 -10.85 0.64
N PHE A 273 -3.25 -10.76 -0.03
CA PHE A 273 -2.18 -9.86 0.41
C PHE A 273 -2.59 -8.39 0.31
N LEU A 274 -3.26 -7.98 -0.77
CA LEU A 274 -3.83 -6.63 -0.90
C LEU A 274 -4.86 -6.38 0.22
N ASN A 275 -5.79 -7.30 0.44
CA ASN A 275 -6.79 -7.20 1.50
C ASN A 275 -6.16 -6.97 2.88
N ALA A 276 -5.07 -7.70 3.19
CA ALA A 276 -4.34 -7.50 4.43
C ALA A 276 -3.76 -6.08 4.56
N ARG A 277 -3.12 -5.56 3.50
CA ARG A 277 -2.52 -4.21 3.50
C ARG A 277 -3.57 -3.13 3.70
N VAL A 278 -4.67 -3.22 2.95
CA VAL A 278 -5.80 -2.31 3.06
C VAL A 278 -6.42 -2.38 4.46
N ALA A 279 -6.65 -3.57 5.01
CA ALA A 279 -7.21 -3.72 6.36
C ALA A 279 -6.29 -3.16 7.45
N PHE A 280 -4.97 -3.36 7.36
CA PHE A 280 -4.00 -2.77 8.28
C PHE A 280 -4.09 -1.24 8.29
N LEU A 281 -4.14 -0.60 7.11
CA LEU A 281 -4.21 0.84 7.00
C LEU A 281 -5.57 1.38 7.46
N LEU A 282 -6.66 0.73 7.08
CA LEU A 282 -7.99 1.09 7.56
C LEU A 282 -8.04 0.99 9.08
N ASN A 283 -7.55 -0.08 9.69
CA ASN A 283 -7.57 -0.22 11.16
C ASN A 283 -6.54 0.65 11.91
N SER A 284 -5.74 1.46 11.22
CA SER A 284 -4.86 2.46 11.84
C SER A 284 -5.52 3.82 12.02
N ARG A 285 -6.84 3.95 11.89
CA ARG A 285 -7.54 5.24 12.05
C ARG A 285 -7.34 5.85 13.45
N ALA A 286 -7.14 7.16 13.53
CA ALA A 286 -7.16 7.87 14.81
C ALA A 286 -8.58 7.81 15.43
N PRO A 287 -8.77 7.29 16.65
CA PRO A 287 -10.10 7.08 17.23
C PRO A 287 -10.96 8.35 17.34
N ALA A 288 -10.33 9.50 17.60
CA ALA A 288 -11.06 10.77 17.75
C ALA A 288 -11.63 11.30 16.42
N SER A 289 -10.94 11.07 15.29
CA SER A 289 -11.29 11.68 14.01
C SER A 289 -11.83 10.69 12.98
N GLY A 290 -11.55 9.39 13.15
CA GLY A 290 -11.80 8.34 12.18
C GLY A 290 -10.96 8.45 10.90
N LYS A 291 -10.00 9.39 10.84
CA LYS A 291 -9.07 9.52 9.71
C LYS A 291 -7.96 8.49 9.84
N ILE A 292 -7.45 8.00 8.71
CA ILE A 292 -6.23 7.17 8.67
C ILE A 292 -5.11 7.94 9.36
N ASP A 293 -4.42 7.28 10.30
CA ASP A 293 -3.23 7.83 10.93
C ASP A 293 -2.26 6.70 11.30
N ILE A 294 -1.24 6.47 10.46
CA ILE A 294 -0.31 5.35 10.67
C ILE A 294 0.50 5.43 11.99
N PHE A 295 0.51 6.60 12.64
CA PHE A 295 1.17 6.83 13.92
C PHE A 295 0.24 6.70 15.11
N ALA A 296 -1.08 6.60 14.90
CA ALA A 296 -2.04 6.46 15.98
C ALA A 296 -1.95 5.08 16.65
N GLU A 297 -1.76 5.09 17.97
CA GLU A 297 -1.84 3.91 18.82
C GLU A 297 -3.31 3.53 19.05
N GLN A 298 -3.65 2.26 18.79
CA GLN A 298 -5.04 1.79 18.90
C GLN A 298 -5.36 1.16 20.25
N GLY A 299 -4.35 0.81 21.07
CA GLY A 299 -4.52 0.09 22.33
C GLY A 299 -5.04 -1.35 22.17
N LYS A 300 -5.25 -1.80 20.92
CA LYS A 300 -5.70 -3.13 20.52
C LYS A 300 -5.00 -3.51 19.21
N GLN A 301 -4.95 -4.80 18.90
CA GLN A 301 -4.36 -5.28 17.64
C GLN A 301 -5.03 -4.61 16.43
N LEU A 302 -4.24 -4.15 15.46
CA LEU A 302 -4.74 -3.59 14.20
C LEU A 302 -5.53 -4.61 13.38
N MET A 303 -5.16 -5.88 13.49
CA MET A 303 -5.85 -7.00 12.86
C MET A 303 -6.37 -7.92 13.96
N PRO A 304 -7.53 -7.61 14.58
CA PRO A 304 -8.04 -8.40 15.69
C PRO A 304 -8.22 -9.87 15.29
N GLY A 305 -7.76 -10.77 16.18
CA GLY A 305 -7.82 -12.21 15.98
C GLY A 305 -6.72 -12.77 15.06
N SER A 306 -5.83 -11.92 14.53
CA SER A 306 -4.67 -12.37 13.76
C SER A 306 -3.50 -12.77 14.68
N THR A 307 -2.47 -13.36 14.07
CA THR A 307 -1.18 -13.65 14.73
C THR A 307 -0.30 -12.40 14.92
N VAL A 308 -0.70 -11.25 14.37
CA VAL A 308 0.09 -10.01 14.43
C VAL A 308 -0.31 -9.20 15.66
N PRO A 309 0.60 -9.01 16.64
CA PRO A 309 0.27 -8.32 17.89
C PRO A 309 0.29 -6.79 17.77
N SER A 310 0.67 -6.24 16.61
CA SER A 310 0.87 -4.80 16.43
C SER A 310 -0.41 -4.01 16.64
N THR A 311 -0.30 -2.92 17.42
CA THR A 311 -1.38 -1.99 17.75
C THR A 311 -1.22 -0.62 17.08
N GLN A 312 -0.09 -0.40 16.40
CA GLN A 312 0.22 0.80 15.61
C GLN A 312 0.84 0.39 14.26
N TRP A 313 0.39 1.04 13.18
CA TRP A 313 0.79 0.65 11.82
C TRP A 313 2.28 0.88 11.59
N TRP A 314 2.79 2.04 12.00
CA TRP A 314 4.20 2.36 11.86
C TRP A 314 5.10 1.33 12.56
N SER A 315 4.75 0.93 13.78
CA SER A 315 5.46 -0.14 14.49
C SER A 315 5.37 -1.50 13.79
N HIS A 316 4.23 -1.82 13.16
CA HIS A 316 4.10 -3.03 12.34
C HIS A 316 5.02 -2.98 11.12
N PHE A 317 4.89 -1.92 10.32
CA PHE A 317 5.68 -1.69 9.11
C PHE A 317 7.16 -1.74 9.44
N THR A 318 7.60 -0.97 10.43
CA THR A 318 9.01 -0.93 10.82
C THR A 318 9.49 -2.28 11.34
N ARG A 319 8.75 -3.00 12.19
CA ARG A 319 9.17 -4.34 12.64
C ARG A 319 9.41 -5.32 11.48
N TYR A 320 8.57 -5.26 10.45
CA TYR A 320 8.67 -6.12 9.28
C TYR A 320 9.79 -5.66 8.34
N VAL A 321 9.78 -4.37 8.01
CA VAL A 321 10.62 -3.79 6.97
C VAL A 321 12.03 -3.48 7.50
N TYR A 322 12.23 -3.15 8.78
CA TYR A 322 13.57 -2.97 9.36
C TYR A 322 14.46 -4.20 9.22
N THR A 323 13.87 -5.41 9.23
CA THR A 323 14.67 -6.64 9.05
C THR A 323 15.09 -6.87 7.60
N MET A 324 14.47 -6.17 6.64
CA MET A 324 14.82 -6.26 5.22
C MET A 324 15.89 -5.26 4.81
N PHE A 325 15.95 -4.10 5.47
CA PHE A 325 16.91 -3.05 5.15
C PHE A 325 18.13 -3.09 6.08
N ALA A 326 19.30 -3.10 5.46
CA ALA A 326 20.56 -2.93 6.18
C ALA A 326 20.54 -1.56 6.91
N PRO A 327 21.28 -1.40 8.02
CA PRO A 327 21.28 -0.13 8.77
C PRO A 327 21.58 1.10 7.91
N GLU A 328 22.43 0.97 6.89
CA GLU A 328 22.73 2.04 5.93
C GLU A 328 21.54 2.44 5.03
N ASP A 329 20.61 1.54 4.75
CA ASP A 329 19.44 1.80 3.89
C ASP A 329 18.26 2.41 4.69
N ARG A 330 18.53 2.87 5.91
CA ARG A 330 17.55 3.53 6.79
C ARG A 330 17.71 5.05 6.80
N THR A 331 18.67 5.57 6.05
CA THR A 331 18.88 7.01 5.89
C THR A 331 17.90 7.61 4.88
N PRO A 332 17.57 8.90 4.97
CA PRO A 332 16.77 9.57 3.95
C PRO A 332 17.39 9.42 2.54
N THR A 333 16.54 9.19 1.55
CA THR A 333 16.90 9.21 0.13
C THR A 333 16.42 10.50 -0.54
N PRO A 334 17.03 10.93 -1.66
CA PRO A 334 16.49 12.01 -2.47
C PRO A 334 15.04 11.69 -2.89
N GLY A 335 14.17 12.68 -2.82
CA GLY A 335 12.83 12.53 -3.39
C GLY A 335 12.81 12.73 -4.91
N ASN A 336 11.61 12.79 -5.48
CA ASN A 336 11.44 12.99 -6.92
C ASN A 336 10.24 13.88 -7.26
N ASP A 337 10.33 14.55 -8.41
CA ASP A 337 9.34 15.53 -8.88
C ASP A 337 7.96 14.92 -9.09
N LEU A 338 7.91 13.64 -9.49
CA LEU A 338 6.65 12.93 -9.68
C LEU A 338 5.90 12.81 -8.35
N LEU A 339 6.59 12.44 -7.27
CA LEU A 339 6.01 12.38 -5.94
C LEU A 339 5.63 13.76 -5.40
N GLN A 340 6.45 14.78 -5.67
CA GLN A 340 6.14 16.16 -5.32
C GLN A 340 4.84 16.64 -5.97
N ALA A 341 4.55 16.20 -7.20
CA ALA A 341 3.31 16.53 -7.89
C ALA A 341 2.07 15.87 -7.27
N TYR A 342 2.22 14.69 -6.65
CA TYR A 342 1.12 14.03 -5.92
C TYR A 342 0.82 14.66 -4.57
N PHE A 343 1.84 15.21 -3.91
CA PHE A 343 1.73 15.84 -2.60
C PHE A 343 2.33 17.24 -2.63
N PRO A 344 1.72 18.20 -3.36
CA PRO A 344 2.28 19.54 -3.53
C PRO A 344 2.38 20.33 -2.22
N GLU A 345 1.66 19.93 -1.19
CA GLU A 345 1.71 20.50 0.17
C GLU A 345 2.88 19.97 1.01
N CYS A 346 3.52 18.88 0.57
CA CYS A 346 4.58 18.19 1.29
C CYS A 346 5.95 18.48 0.67
N ASP A 347 6.98 18.66 1.49
CA ASP A 347 8.36 18.83 1.00
C ASP A 347 8.94 17.48 0.57
N ALA A 348 8.79 17.14 -0.71
CA ALA A 348 9.25 15.88 -1.28
C ALA A 348 10.71 15.94 -1.77
N ARG A 349 11.54 16.84 -1.23
CA ARG A 349 12.98 16.88 -1.58
C ARG A 349 13.74 15.69 -1.00
N GLN A 350 13.26 15.13 0.12
CA GLN A 350 13.83 13.95 0.77
C GLN A 350 12.72 13.04 1.28
N PHE A 351 12.95 11.74 1.20
CA PHE A 351 12.16 10.75 1.91
C PHE A 351 12.61 10.70 3.36
N ASP A 352 11.98 11.48 4.22
CA ASP A 352 12.21 11.46 5.66
C ASP A 352 10.89 11.29 6.46
N MET A 353 11.00 11.29 7.79
CA MET A 353 9.84 11.18 8.67
C MET A 353 8.86 12.36 8.51
N THR A 354 9.38 13.57 8.27
CA THR A 354 8.56 14.77 8.10
C THR A 354 7.69 14.64 6.86
N PHE A 355 8.29 14.18 5.76
CA PHE A 355 7.59 13.94 4.52
C PHE A 355 6.56 12.81 4.66
N LEU A 356 6.91 11.69 5.28
CA LEU A 356 5.97 10.59 5.56
C LEU A 356 4.77 11.05 6.41
N GLN A 357 4.99 11.87 7.44
CA GLN A 357 3.93 12.45 8.25
C GLN A 357 3.01 13.36 7.44
N CYS A 358 3.58 14.16 6.54
CA CYS A 358 2.81 15.00 5.65
C CYS A 358 1.95 14.19 4.68
N VAL A 359 2.52 13.13 4.06
CA VAL A 359 1.79 12.22 3.18
C VAL A 359 0.63 11.54 3.91
N ASN A 360 0.85 11.03 5.13
CA ASN A 360 -0.21 10.44 5.96
C ASN A 360 -1.37 11.42 6.22
N ALA A 361 -1.08 12.69 6.44
CA ALA A 361 -2.10 13.72 6.66
C ALA A 361 -2.90 14.09 5.38
N HIS A 362 -2.33 13.83 4.20
CA HIS A 362 -2.90 14.21 2.90
C HIS A 362 -3.23 13.00 2.01
N LEU A 363 -3.42 11.81 2.59
CA LEU A 363 -3.81 10.64 1.80
C LEU A 363 -5.11 10.93 1.04
N PRO A 364 -5.15 10.66 -0.28
CA PRO A 364 -6.27 11.08 -1.11
C PRO A 364 -7.44 10.09 -1.00
N VAL A 365 -7.82 9.67 0.21
CA VAL A 365 -8.87 8.66 0.47
C VAL A 365 -10.03 9.30 1.20
N THR A 366 -11.23 9.15 0.65
CA THR A 366 -12.48 9.66 1.25
C THR A 366 -13.04 8.70 2.31
N ARG A 367 -13.92 9.19 3.18
CA ARG A 367 -14.58 8.35 4.19
C ARG A 367 -15.48 7.30 3.55
N GLU A 368 -16.15 7.67 2.46
CA GLU A 368 -17.00 6.81 1.65
C GLU A 368 -16.19 5.66 1.05
N GLU A 369 -15.01 5.95 0.48
CA GLU A 369 -14.10 4.92 -0.02
C GLU A 369 -13.58 4.02 1.10
N MET A 370 -13.27 4.56 2.28
CA MET A 370 -12.89 3.75 3.43
C MET A 370 -14.00 2.78 3.83
N LEU A 371 -15.24 3.25 3.99
CA LEU A 371 -16.38 2.41 4.35
C LEU A 371 -16.68 1.36 3.28
N ALA A 372 -16.63 1.74 2.00
CA ALA A 372 -16.83 0.81 0.89
C ALA A 372 -15.75 -0.29 0.86
N ALA A 373 -14.48 0.06 1.05
CA ALA A 373 -13.39 -0.91 1.15
C ALA A 373 -13.52 -1.80 2.39
N MET A 374 -13.93 -1.25 3.55
CA MET A 374 -14.21 -2.07 4.75
C MET A 374 -15.31 -3.10 4.49
N ASN A 375 -16.36 -2.72 3.73
CA ASN A 375 -17.42 -3.64 3.33
C ASN A 375 -16.93 -4.70 2.34
N ALA A 376 -16.13 -4.32 1.34
CA ALA A 376 -15.51 -5.26 0.38
C ALA A 376 -14.64 -6.32 1.09
N LEU A 377 -13.96 -5.91 2.16
CA LEU A 377 -13.15 -6.78 3.02
C LEU A 377 -13.95 -7.56 4.06
N GLU A 378 -15.26 -7.34 4.14
CA GLU A 378 -16.16 -7.91 5.14
C GLU A 378 -15.69 -7.63 6.58
N LEU A 379 -15.22 -6.42 6.88
CA LEU A 379 -14.88 -6.04 8.27
C LEU A 379 -16.16 -5.80 9.10
N ASN A 380 -16.16 -6.24 10.36
CA ASN A 380 -17.32 -6.14 11.24
C ASN A 380 -17.55 -4.68 11.71
N LEU A 381 -18.39 -3.93 10.98
CA LEU A 381 -18.70 -2.53 11.27
C LEU A 381 -19.60 -2.31 12.50
N GLY A 382 -20.13 -3.39 13.09
CA GLY A 382 -21.17 -3.29 14.13
C GLY A 382 -22.52 -2.96 13.50
N LYS A 383 -23.60 -3.51 14.07
CA LYS A 383 -24.97 -3.13 13.70
C LYS A 383 -25.48 -2.05 14.63
#